data_AF-A0A2D5FIS6-F1
#
_entry.id   AF-A0A2D5FIS6-F1
#
_cell.length_a   1.000
_cell.length_b   1.000
_cell.length_c   1.000
_cell.angle_alpha   90.00
_cell.angle_beta   90.00
_cell.angle_gamma   90.00
#
_symmetry.space_group_name_H-M   'P 1'
#
loop_
_entity.id
_entity.type
_entity.pdbx_description
1 polymer ?
#
loop_
_entity_poly.entity_id
_entity_poly.type
_entity_poly.pdbx_seq_one_letter_code
_entity_poly.pdbx_strand_id
1 'polypeptide(L)'
;MHYLSTADLNHPGRIVVYEEWESGCDLDAHLQGEWYRNVFGHLAQYNILSAETNKFRVEIKEPVYGDDGVATGYLSHEPQR
;
A
#
# COMPACT_ATOMS: atom_id res chain seq x y z
N MET A 1 -2.15 10.26 -5.33
CA MET A 1 -1.22 9.10 -5.39
C MET A 1 -0.22 9.13 -4.24
N HIS A 2 -0.07 8.04 -3.48
CA HIS A 2 0.96 7.89 -2.43
C HIS A 2 1.88 6.70 -2.74
N TYR A 3 3.19 6.85 -2.55
CA TYR A 3 4.17 5.79 -2.74
C TYR A 3 5.08 5.72 -1.50
N LEU A 4 5.18 4.54 -0.90
CA LEU A 4 6.06 4.28 0.23
C LEU A 4 6.85 3.01 -0.03
N SER A 5 8.15 3.07 0.21
CA SER A 5 9.04 1.90 0.25
C SER A 5 9.87 1.99 1.52
N THR A 6 9.82 0.95 2.34
CA THR A 6 10.51 0.91 3.64
C THR A 6 11.05 -0.48 3.94
N ALA A 7 12.11 -0.54 4.74
CA ALA A 7 12.50 -1.78 5.41
C ALA A 7 11.41 -2.19 6.42
N ASP A 8 11.17 -3.49 6.52
CA ASP A 8 10.35 -4.06 7.58
C ASP A 8 11.22 -4.32 8.81
N LEU A 9 11.06 -3.49 9.83
CA LEU A 9 11.86 -3.59 11.06
C LEU A 9 11.50 -4.82 11.91
N ASN A 10 10.32 -5.41 11.71
CA ASN A 10 9.93 -6.65 12.39
C ASN A 10 10.47 -7.90 11.67
N HIS A 11 10.87 -7.78 10.41
CA HIS A 11 11.35 -8.89 9.58
C HIS A 11 12.60 -8.48 8.80
N PRO A 12 13.79 -8.57 9.43
CA PRO A 12 15.04 -8.16 8.82
C PRO A 12 15.26 -8.80 7.44
N GLY A 13 15.61 -7.98 6.45
CA GLY A 13 15.81 -8.42 5.07
C GLY A 13 14.56 -8.35 4.19
N ARG A 14 13.39 -7.97 4.73
CA ARG A 14 12.18 -7.66 3.94
C ARG A 14 12.06 -6.16 3.69
N ILE A 15 11.65 -5.83 2.47
CA ILE A 15 11.15 -4.51 2.11
C ILE A 15 9.63 -4.58 1.92
N VAL A 16 8.93 -3.50 2.24
CA VAL A 16 7.50 -3.33 2.00
C VAL A 16 7.32 -2.15 1.08
N VAL A 17 6.61 -2.37 -0.03
CA VAL A 17 6.19 -1.33 -0.96
C VAL A 17 4.68 -1.19 -0.86
N TYR A 18 4.21 0.03 -0.60
CA TYR A 18 2.79 0.37 -0.59
C TYR A 18 2.53 1.53 -1.53
N GLU A 19 1.50 1.37 -2.37
CA GLU A 19 1.11 2.36 -3.35
C GLU A 19 -0.41 2.58 -3.26
N GLU A 20 -0.82 3.83 -3.04
CA GLU A 20 -2.22 4.24 -3.09
C GLU A 20 -2.48 5.00 -4.40
N TRP A 21 -3.43 4.47 -5.17
CA TRP A 21 -3.80 4.96 -6.49
C TRP A 21 -5.20 5.60 -6.46
N GLU A 22 -5.38 6.66 -7.26
CA GLU A 22 -6.67 7.38 -7.34
C GLU A 22 -7.74 6.54 -8.05
N SER A 23 -7.34 5.74 -9.04
CA SER A 23 -8.23 4.83 -9.75
C SER A 23 -7.53 3.54 -10.19
N GLY A 24 -8.34 2.54 -10.54
CA GLY A 24 -7.84 1.33 -11.18
C GLY A 24 -7.21 1.58 -12.54
N CYS A 25 -7.66 2.59 -13.28
CA CYS A 25 -7.08 2.97 -14.58
C CYS A 25 -5.66 3.53 -14.41
N ASP A 26 -5.42 4.35 -13.38
CA ASP A 26 -4.08 4.91 -13.12
C ASP A 26 -3.10 3.81 -12.73
N LEU A 27 -3.54 2.87 -11.89
CA LEU A 27 -2.75 1.68 -11.56
C LEU A 27 -2.46 0.83 -12.81
N ASP A 28 -3.44 0.58 -13.66
CA ASP A 28 -3.24 -0.20 -14.89
C ASP A 28 -2.22 0.47 -15.82
N ALA A 29 -2.34 1.79 -16.04
CA ALA A 29 -1.38 2.56 -16.82
C ALA A 29 0.03 2.50 -16.22
N HIS A 30 0.16 2.60 -14.88
CA HIS A 30 1.44 2.47 -14.19
C HIS A 30 2.10 1.10 -14.43
N LEU A 31 1.34 0.01 -14.32
CA LEU A 31 1.84 -1.35 -14.48
C LEU A 31 2.34 -1.63 -15.92
N GLN A 32 1.84 -0.90 -16.92
CA GLN A 32 2.33 -0.97 -18.31
C GLN A 32 3.51 -0.02 -18.59
N GLY A 33 3.80 0.90 -17.67
CA GLY A 33 4.80 1.95 -17.79
C GLY A 33 6.24 1.45 -17.66
N GLU A 34 7.18 2.23 -18.19
CA GLU A 34 8.62 1.91 -18.10
C GLU A 34 9.14 1.92 -16.67
N TRP A 35 8.63 2.80 -15.82
CA TRP A 35 9.08 2.95 -14.43
C TRP A 35 8.82 1.69 -13.61
N TYR A 36 7.63 1.08 -13.75
CA TYR A 36 7.31 -0.19 -13.10
C TYR A 36 8.26 -1.32 -13.56
N ARG A 37 8.52 -1.41 -14.87
CA ARG A 37 9.47 -2.38 -15.42
C ARG A 37 10.91 -2.15 -14.95
N ASN A 38 11.33 -0.89 -14.81
CA ASN A 38 12.67 -0.54 -14.36
C ASN A 38 12.87 -0.91 -12.87
N VAL A 39 11.87 -0.69 -12.02
CA VAL A 39 11.91 -1.11 -10.61
C VAL A 39 12.03 -2.64 -10.51
N PHE A 40 11.24 -3.37 -11.29
CA PHE A 40 11.36 -4.82 -11.37
C PHE A 40 12.77 -5.27 -11.80
N GLY A 41 13.31 -4.64 -12.85
CA GLY A 41 14.66 -4.93 -13.33
C GLY A 41 15.75 -4.65 -12.30
N HIS A 42 15.63 -3.56 -11.53
CA HIS A 42 16.56 -3.25 -10.45
C HIS A 42 16.49 -4.27 -9.31
N LEU A 43 15.27 -4.64 -8.89
CA LEU A 43 15.06 -5.64 -7.83
C LEU A 43 15.59 -7.02 -8.23
N ALA A 44 15.48 -7.39 -9.51
CA ALA A 44 16.01 -8.65 -10.04
C ALA A 44 17.54 -8.78 -9.97
N GLN A 45 18.28 -7.70 -9.68
CA GLN A 45 19.74 -7.74 -9.48
C GLN A 45 20.13 -8.30 -8.10
N TYR A 46 19.17 -8.49 -7.19
CA TYR A 46 19.38 -9.00 -5.84
C TYR A 46 18.85 -10.42 -5.67
N ASN A 47 19.29 -11.12 -4.61
CA ASN A 47 18.81 -12.45 -4.27
C ASN A 47 17.45 -12.38 -3.54
N ILE A 48 16.37 -12.22 -4.31
CA ILE A 48 15.00 -12.22 -3.78
C ILE A 48 14.58 -13.67 -3.50
N LEU A 49 14.35 -13.99 -2.24
CA LEU A 49 13.93 -15.33 -1.81
C LEU A 49 12.44 -15.60 -2.11
N SER A 50 11.61 -14.57 -1.98
CA SER A 50 10.18 -14.61 -2.28
C SER A 50 9.63 -13.20 -2.46
N ALA A 51 8.49 -13.08 -3.13
CA ALA A 51 7.73 -11.84 -3.24
C ALA A 51 6.23 -12.15 -3.12
N GLU A 52 5.52 -11.28 -2.43
CA GLU A 52 4.06 -11.32 -2.34
C GLU A 52 3.51 -9.96 -2.74
N THR A 53 2.62 -9.94 -3.74
CA THR A 53 2.03 -8.71 -4.27
C THR A 53 0.51 -8.85 -4.23
N ASN A 54 -0.14 -7.97 -3.48
CA ASN A 54 -1.58 -7.96 -3.30
C ASN A 54 -2.17 -6.63 -3.79
N LYS A 55 -3.43 -6.66 -4.21
CA LYS A 55 -4.19 -5.47 -4.61
C LYS A 55 -5.44 -5.38 -3.76
N PHE A 56 -5.70 -4.20 -3.23
CA PHE A 56 -6.87 -3.91 -2.40
C PHE A 56 -7.67 -2.77 -3.01
N ARG A 57 -8.99 -2.83 -2.88
CA ARG A 57 -9.88 -1.70 -3.18
C ARG A 57 -10.37 -1.14 -1.86
N VAL A 58 -10.17 0.16 -1.66
CA VAL A 58 -10.72 0.88 -0.50
C VAL A 58 -12.13 1.31 -0.85
N GLU A 59 -13.13 0.72 -0.19
CA GLU A 59 -14.54 1.12 -0.38
C GLU A 59 -14.91 2.30 0.51
N ILE A 60 -14.33 2.36 1.73
CA ILE A 60 -14.57 3.41 2.71
C ILE A 60 -13.23 3.81 3.31
N LYS A 61 -12.94 5.12 3.36
CA LYS A 61 -11.77 5.72 4.00
C LYS A 61 -12.25 6.88 4.86
N GLU A 62 -12.02 6.80 6.16
CA GLU A 62 -12.39 7.82 7.13
C GLU A 62 -11.25 8.04 8.14
N PRO A 63 -11.19 9.20 8.82
CA PRO A 63 -10.15 9.47 9.80
C PRO A 63 -10.29 8.57 11.03
N VAL A 64 -9.16 8.27 11.67
CA VAL A 64 -9.12 7.52 12.94
C VAL A 64 -9.73 8.33 14.10
N TYR A 65 -9.65 9.65 14.04
CA TYR A 65 -10.15 10.55 15.08
C TYR A 65 -11.39 11.29 14.57
N GLY A 66 -12.48 11.24 15.34
CA GLY A 66 -13.65 12.08 15.13
C GLY A 66 -13.48 13.47 15.74
N ASP A 67 -14.56 14.27 15.70
CA ASP A 67 -14.59 15.64 16.25
C ASP A 67 -14.37 15.67 17.78
N ASP A 68 -14.58 14.54 18.47
CA ASP A 68 -14.33 14.36 19.89
C ASP A 68 -12.85 14.11 20.23
N GLY A 69 -12.01 13.91 19.21
CA GLY A 69 -10.59 13.60 19.35
C GLY A 69 -10.29 12.20 19.88
N VAL A 70 -11.27 11.30 19.94
CA VAL A 70 -11.08 9.92 20.40
C VAL A 70 -10.78 9.02 19.20
N ALA A 71 -9.74 8.21 19.30
CA ALA A 71 -9.41 7.23 18.26
C ALA A 71 -10.41 6.08 18.26
N THR A 72 -10.94 5.72 17.10
CA THR A 72 -11.77 4.53 16.91
C THR A 72 -11.17 3.60 15.85
N GLY A 73 -11.47 2.30 15.99
CA GLY A 73 -11.11 1.28 14.99
C GLY A 73 -12.29 0.83 14.12
N TYR A 74 -13.48 1.40 14.35
CA TYR A 74 -14.73 1.07 13.66
C TYR A 74 -15.12 2.22 12.75
N LEU A 75 -15.76 1.89 11.63
CA LEU A 75 -16.28 2.93 10.74
C LEU A 75 -17.42 3.69 11.43
N SER A 76 -17.65 4.93 11.04
CA SER A 76 -18.58 5.85 11.72
C SER A 76 -20.03 5.37 11.68
N HIS A 77 -20.35 4.47 10.76
CA HIS A 77 -21.68 3.85 10.61
C HIS A 77 -21.80 2.48 11.29
N GLU A 78 -20.69 1.93 11.82
CA GLU A 78 -20.69 0.65 12.53
C GLU A 78 -20.97 0.87 14.02
N PRO A 79 -21.67 -0.08 14.68
CA PRO A 79 -21.87 0.00 16.12
C PRO A 79 -20.53 -0.16 16.86
N GLN A 80 -20.19 0.83 17.68
CA GLN A 80 -19.05 0.77 18.59
C GLN A 80 -19.35 -0.25 19.69
N ARG A 81 -18.47 -1.24 19.87
CA ARG A 81 -18.62 -2.29 20.89
C ARG A 81 -18.25 -1.83 22.29
#